data_AF-A0A937D866-F1
#
_entry.id   AF-A0A937D866-F1
#
_cell.length_a   1.000
_cell.length_b   1.000
_cell.length_c   1.000
_cell.angle_alpha   90.00
_cell.angle_beta   90.00
_cell.angle_gamma   90.00
#
_symmetry.space_group_name_H-M   'P 1'
#
loop_
_entity.id
_entity.type
_entity.pdbx_description
1 polymer ?
#
loop_
_entity_poly.entity_id
_entity_poly.type
_entity_poly.pdbx_seq_one_letter_code
_entity_poly.pdbx_strand_id
1 'polypeptide(L)'
;MGADTYHFGRGSGTDVVRDHDDTPGVIDTIQLDADVLSDQLWFRQRGNHLELSILGTEDKMTVANWYLDGSYRVEVIRAGDGNALFESQVQNLVQAMASFAPPPPGQATFTPLQQAALAPLLAANWQ
;
A
#
# COMPACT_ATOMS: atom_id res chain seq x y z
N MET A 1 -21.91 5.23 -8.74
CA MET A 1 -20.64 4.52 -8.66
C MET A 1 -20.74 3.61 -7.44
N GLY A 2 -19.85 2.64 -7.28
CA GLY A 2 -20.02 1.57 -6.32
C GLY A 2 -18.67 1.14 -5.77
N ALA A 3 -18.67 0.48 -4.63
CA ALA A 3 -17.45 0.02 -3.98
C ALA A 3 -16.71 -0.97 -4.87
N ASP A 4 -15.57 -0.56 -5.40
CA ASP A 4 -14.70 -1.39 -6.23
C ASP A 4 -13.70 -2.14 -5.36
N THR A 5 -13.32 -3.35 -5.80
CA THR A 5 -12.30 -4.16 -5.15
C THR A 5 -11.22 -4.54 -6.15
N TYR A 6 -10.00 -4.04 -5.90
CA TYR A 6 -8.82 -4.27 -6.71
C TYR A 6 -7.99 -5.38 -6.07
N HIS A 7 -7.76 -6.48 -6.77
CA HIS A 7 -6.96 -7.60 -6.27
C HIS A 7 -5.49 -7.45 -6.67
N PHE A 8 -4.57 -7.74 -5.75
CA PHE A 8 -3.12 -7.63 -6.00
C PHE A 8 -2.32 -8.64 -5.17
N GLY A 9 -1.29 -9.23 -5.76
CA GLY A 9 -0.51 -10.26 -5.09
C GLY A 9 0.80 -10.58 -5.78
N ARG A 10 1.43 -11.67 -5.33
CA ARG A 10 2.69 -12.13 -5.90
C ARG A 10 2.45 -12.67 -7.31
N GLY A 11 3.23 -12.19 -8.28
CA GLY A 11 3.08 -12.54 -9.69
C GLY A 11 2.08 -11.69 -10.47
N SER A 12 1.49 -10.65 -9.85
CA SER A 12 0.62 -9.68 -10.53
C SER A 12 1.39 -8.78 -11.52
N GLY A 13 2.70 -8.63 -11.36
CA GLY A 13 3.52 -7.76 -12.20
C GLY A 13 3.34 -6.28 -11.85
N THR A 14 3.03 -5.44 -12.82
CA THR A 14 2.89 -3.99 -12.62
C THR A 14 1.50 -3.52 -13.01
N ASP A 15 0.71 -3.16 -12.02
CA ASP A 15 -0.67 -2.74 -12.18
C ASP A 15 -0.86 -1.24 -11.90
N VAL A 16 -1.87 -0.64 -12.54
CA VAL A 16 -2.26 0.76 -12.33
C VAL A 16 -3.75 0.82 -12.02
N VAL A 17 -4.07 1.25 -10.80
CA VAL A 17 -5.42 1.58 -10.37
C VAL A 17 -5.68 3.05 -10.66
N ARG A 18 -6.86 3.36 -11.18
CA ARG A 18 -7.34 4.72 -11.40
C ARG A 18 -8.70 4.82 -10.73
N ASP A 19 -8.72 5.42 -9.56
CA ASP A 19 -9.96 5.77 -8.88
C ASP A 19 -10.40 7.18 -9.27
N HIS A 20 -11.70 7.41 -9.26
CA HIS A 20 -12.33 8.73 -9.37
C HIS A 20 -13.78 8.62 -8.86
N ASP A 21 -13.94 8.49 -7.56
CA ASP A 21 -15.24 8.53 -6.91
C ASP A 21 -15.17 9.41 -5.66
N ASP A 22 -16.16 10.27 -5.47
CA ASP A 22 -16.34 11.09 -4.26
C ASP A 22 -17.69 10.80 -3.57
N THR A 23 -18.37 9.73 -4.00
CA THR A 23 -19.69 9.34 -3.48
C THR A 23 -19.59 8.96 -2.00
N PRO A 24 -20.25 9.70 -1.09
CA PRO A 24 -20.16 9.41 0.34
C PRO A 24 -20.67 8.00 0.68
N GLY A 25 -19.86 7.21 1.37
CA GLY A 25 -20.20 5.86 1.82
C GLY A 25 -19.86 4.76 0.82
N VAL A 26 -19.26 5.08 -0.33
CA VAL A 26 -18.52 4.12 -1.16
C VAL A 26 -17.16 3.88 -0.51
N ILE A 27 -16.72 2.63 -0.47
CA ILE A 27 -15.44 2.22 0.14
C ILE A 27 -14.75 1.33 -0.87
N ASP A 28 -13.78 1.89 -1.56
CA ASP A 28 -12.92 1.17 -2.47
C ASP A 28 -11.86 0.41 -1.67
N THR A 29 -11.53 -0.79 -2.14
CA THR A 29 -10.63 -1.69 -1.42
C THR A 29 -9.55 -2.25 -2.34
N ILE A 30 -8.29 -2.16 -1.92
CA ILE A 30 -7.22 -3.03 -2.44
C ILE A 30 -7.18 -4.28 -1.57
N GLN A 31 -7.52 -5.43 -2.15
CA GLN A 31 -7.47 -6.74 -1.49
C GLN A 31 -6.20 -7.46 -1.89
N LEU A 32 -5.31 -7.67 -0.92
CA LEU A 32 -4.11 -8.45 -1.15
C LEU A 32 -4.37 -9.94 -1.03
N ASP A 33 -3.60 -10.73 -1.78
CA ASP A 33 -3.61 -12.18 -1.68
C ASP A 33 -3.21 -12.65 -0.27
N ALA A 34 -3.70 -13.83 0.11
CA ALA A 34 -3.58 -14.36 1.48
C ALA A 34 -2.13 -14.55 1.96
N ASP A 35 -1.16 -14.63 1.05
CA ASP A 35 0.26 -14.79 1.33
C ASP A 35 1.06 -13.48 1.31
N VAL A 36 0.38 -12.33 1.14
CA VAL A 36 0.97 -10.99 1.19
C VAL A 36 0.61 -10.32 2.50
N LEU A 37 1.55 -10.35 3.45
CA LEU A 37 1.33 -9.84 4.80
C LEU A 37 1.59 -8.34 4.90
N SER A 38 1.03 -7.69 5.92
CA SER A 38 1.15 -6.24 6.13
C SER A 38 2.60 -5.76 6.31
N ASP A 39 3.48 -6.61 6.85
CA ASP A 39 4.91 -6.36 7.04
C ASP A 39 5.77 -6.73 5.80
N GLN A 40 5.12 -7.10 4.69
CA GLN A 40 5.77 -7.40 3.41
C GLN A 40 5.53 -6.33 2.36
N LEU A 41 5.01 -5.17 2.76
CA LEU A 41 4.62 -4.10 1.87
C LEU A 41 5.55 -2.90 2.00
N TRP A 42 5.88 -2.32 0.86
CA TRP A 42 6.58 -1.03 0.77
C TRP A 42 5.68 0.00 0.10
N PHE A 43 5.49 1.13 0.78
CA PHE A 43 4.72 2.28 0.29
C PHE A 43 5.65 3.42 -0.07
N ARG A 44 5.42 4.04 -1.23
CA ARG A 44 6.12 5.27 -1.61
C ARG A 44 5.24 6.21 -2.40
N GLN A 45 5.48 7.51 -2.21
CA GLN A 45 4.95 8.53 -3.10
C GLN A 45 5.84 8.66 -4.33
N ARG A 46 5.24 8.63 -5.53
CA ARG A 46 5.91 8.95 -6.80
C ARG A 46 5.14 10.03 -7.54
N GLY A 47 5.62 11.28 -7.43
CA GLY A 47 4.87 12.43 -7.96
C GLY A 47 3.51 12.53 -7.27
N ASN A 48 2.43 12.47 -8.05
CA ASN A 48 1.06 12.48 -7.51
C ASN A 48 0.48 11.08 -7.26
N HIS A 49 1.26 10.02 -7.42
CA HIS A 49 0.79 8.64 -7.29
C HIS A 49 1.27 8.01 -5.99
N LEU A 50 0.46 7.11 -5.43
CA LEU A 50 0.89 6.15 -4.42
C LEU A 50 1.36 4.89 -5.13
N GLU A 51 2.50 4.36 -4.74
CA GLU A 51 2.98 3.05 -5.18
C GLU A 51 3.10 2.11 -3.98
N LEU A 52 2.52 0.92 -4.13
CA LEU A 52 2.62 -0.23 -3.25
C LEU A 52 3.49 -1.30 -3.92
N SER A 53 4.48 -1.85 -3.23
CA SER A 53 5.32 -2.96 -3.72
C SER A 53 5.36 -4.10 -2.72
N ILE A 54 5.47 -5.34 -3.22
CA ILE A 54 5.60 -6.53 -2.37
C ILE A 54 7.09 -6.88 -2.22
N LEU A 55 7.57 -6.91 -0.99
CA LEU A 55 8.96 -7.26 -0.68
C LEU A 55 9.34 -8.63 -1.27
N GLY A 56 10.56 -8.70 -1.80
CA GLY A 56 11.12 -9.89 -2.44
C GLY A 56 10.69 -10.10 -3.90
N THR A 57 9.86 -9.22 -4.45
CA THR A 57 9.33 -9.33 -5.82
C THR A 57 9.59 -8.07 -6.64
N GLU A 58 9.22 -8.11 -7.92
CA GLU A 58 9.07 -6.92 -8.76
C GLU A 58 7.62 -6.42 -8.82
N ASP A 59 6.70 -7.08 -8.09
CA ASP A 59 5.29 -6.79 -8.11
C ASP A 59 5.01 -5.43 -7.47
N LYS A 60 4.33 -4.57 -8.23
CA LYS A 60 3.90 -3.25 -7.75
C LYS A 60 2.54 -2.84 -8.29
N MET A 61 1.79 -2.15 -7.46
CA MET A 61 0.55 -1.48 -7.82
C MET A 61 0.73 0.03 -7.65
N THR A 62 0.34 0.80 -8.67
CA THR A 62 0.29 2.26 -8.61
C THR A 62 -1.15 2.73 -8.55
N VAL A 63 -1.52 3.45 -7.48
CA VAL A 63 -2.79 4.18 -7.41
C VAL A 63 -2.56 5.59 -7.96
N ALA A 64 -3.14 5.86 -9.12
CA ALA A 64 -2.90 7.11 -9.82
C ALA A 64 -3.58 8.28 -9.12
N ASN A 65 -2.86 9.41 -8.97
CA ASN A 65 -3.41 10.68 -8.49
C ASN A 65 -3.84 10.69 -7.01
N TRP A 66 -3.45 9.68 -6.23
CA TRP A 66 -3.64 9.62 -4.77
C TRP A 66 -3.37 10.95 -4.03
N TYR A 67 -2.36 11.69 -4.48
CA TYR A 67 -1.92 12.95 -3.89
C TYR A 67 -2.45 14.20 -4.60
N LEU A 68 -3.28 14.05 -5.63
CA LEU A 68 -3.88 15.16 -6.36
C LEU A 68 -5.16 15.64 -5.67
N ASP A 69 -6.04 14.71 -5.30
CA ASP A 69 -7.31 14.96 -4.60
C ASP A 69 -7.77 13.69 -3.87
N GLY A 70 -8.64 13.83 -2.85
CA GLY A 70 -9.16 12.72 -2.07
C GLY A 70 -9.98 11.71 -2.89
N SER A 71 -10.65 12.15 -3.94
CA SER A 71 -11.47 11.30 -4.83
C SER A 71 -10.70 10.27 -5.67
N TYR A 72 -9.36 10.33 -5.66
CA TYR A 72 -8.49 9.38 -6.36
C TYR A 72 -7.89 8.32 -5.43
N ARG A 73 -8.30 8.32 -4.16
CA ARG A 73 -7.77 7.40 -3.16
C ARG A 73 -8.66 6.18 -3.06
N VAL A 74 -8.05 5.11 -2.57
CA VAL A 74 -8.76 3.88 -2.18
C VAL A 74 -8.83 3.90 -0.66
N GLU A 75 -10.02 3.76 -0.08
CA GLU A 75 -10.25 3.96 1.35
C GLU A 75 -9.53 2.94 2.22
N VAL A 76 -9.42 1.69 1.76
CA VAL A 76 -8.89 0.58 2.55
C VAL A 76 -7.95 -0.30 1.74
N ILE A 77 -6.81 -0.65 2.33
CA ILE A 77 -5.93 -1.72 1.85
C ILE A 77 -6.02 -2.87 2.85
N ARG A 78 -6.38 -4.07 2.39
CA ARG A 78 -6.49 -5.28 3.20
C ARG A 78 -5.35 -6.24 2.90
N ALA A 79 -4.54 -6.55 3.91
CA ALA A 79 -3.46 -7.52 3.81
C ALA A 79 -3.94 -8.97 4.06
N GLY A 80 -3.12 -9.94 3.62
CA GLY A 80 -3.42 -11.37 3.75
C GLY A 80 -3.45 -11.89 5.19
N ASP A 81 -2.84 -11.15 6.13
CA ASP A 81 -2.95 -11.40 7.58
C ASP A 81 -4.25 -10.90 8.21
N GLY A 82 -5.14 -10.29 7.42
CA GLY A 82 -6.42 -9.75 7.86
C GLY A 82 -6.37 -8.31 8.33
N ASN A 83 -5.18 -7.71 8.43
CA ASN A 83 -5.04 -6.32 8.82
C ASN A 83 -5.55 -5.37 7.73
N ALA A 84 -6.13 -4.25 8.16
CA ALA A 84 -6.55 -3.15 7.31
C ALA A 84 -5.68 -1.91 7.54
N LEU A 85 -5.30 -1.25 6.45
CA LEU A 85 -4.69 0.07 6.45
C LEU A 85 -5.66 1.05 5.80
N PHE A 86 -6.13 2.03 6.56
CA PHE A 86 -7.02 3.07 6.05
C PHE A 86 -6.24 4.16 5.32
N GLU A 87 -6.86 4.81 4.33
CA GLU A 87 -6.23 5.87 3.53
C GLU A 87 -5.60 6.98 4.39
N SER A 88 -6.23 7.32 5.51
CA SER A 88 -5.74 8.30 6.49
C SER A 88 -4.42 7.91 7.18
N GLN A 89 -4.08 6.62 7.21
CA GLN A 89 -2.88 6.07 7.84
C GLN A 89 -1.76 5.78 6.84
N VAL A 90 -2.08 5.65 5.55
CA VAL A 90 -1.09 5.39 4.48
C VAL A 90 0.06 6.39 4.53
N GLN A 91 -0.25 7.67 4.79
CA GLN A 91 0.77 8.72 4.81
C GLN A 91 1.82 8.52 5.89
N ASN A 92 1.48 7.93 7.04
CA ASN A 92 2.42 7.64 8.11
C ASN A 92 3.48 6.64 7.66
N LEU A 93 3.06 5.59 6.94
CA LEU A 93 3.96 4.57 6.41
C LEU A 93 4.83 5.14 5.28
N VAL A 94 4.23 5.92 4.37
CA VAL A 94 4.96 6.58 3.27
C VAL A 94 6.07 7.49 3.81
N GLN A 95 5.78 8.33 4.82
CA GLN A 95 6.79 9.22 5.40
C GLN A 95 7.92 8.45 6.07
N ALA A 96 7.60 7.40 6.81
CA ALA A 96 8.60 6.59 7.49
C ALA A 96 9.50 5.83 6.51
N MET A 97 8.90 5.23 5.48
CA MET A 97 9.61 4.50 4.42
C MET A 97 10.45 5.42 3.55
N ALA A 98 10.03 6.68 3.34
CA ALA A 98 10.81 7.68 2.59
C ALA A 98 12.17 8.02 3.23
N SER A 99 12.38 7.72 4.51
CA SER A 99 13.69 7.89 5.18
C SER A 99 14.73 6.83 4.79
N PHE A 100 14.32 5.79 4.07
CA PHE A 100 15.17 4.69 3.62
C PHE A 100 15.18 4.61 2.09
N ALA A 101 16.24 4.02 1.53
CA ALA A 101 16.22 3.62 0.13
C ALA A 101 15.13 2.53 -0.08
N PRO A 102 14.37 2.58 -1.19
CA PRO A 102 13.44 1.52 -1.54
C PRO A 102 14.17 0.17 -1.58
N PRO A 103 13.58 -0.91 -1.00
CA PRO A 103 14.16 -2.24 -1.06
C PRO A 103 14.38 -2.69 -2.51
N PRO A 104 15.57 -3.23 -2.85
CA PRO A 104 15.80 -3.79 -4.18
C PRO A 104 14.97 -5.07 -4.39
N PRO A 105 14.67 -5.44 -5.65
CA PRO A 105 14.11 -6.75 -5.96
C PRO A 105 14.93 -7.88 -5.33
N GLY A 106 14.26 -8.85 -4.72
CA GLY A 106 14.90 -9.97 -4.02
C GLY A 106 15.16 -9.74 -2.52
N GLN A 107 14.98 -8.53 -1.98
CA GLN A 107 14.94 -8.31 -0.53
C GLN A 107 13.54 -8.69 0.00
N ALA A 108 13.39 -9.92 0.50
CA ALA A 108 12.09 -10.47 0.93
C ALA A 108 11.57 -9.94 2.29
N THR A 109 12.44 -9.34 3.10
CA THR A 109 12.09 -8.81 4.43
C THR A 109 12.77 -7.48 4.68
N PHE A 110 12.27 -6.69 5.62
CA PHE A 110 12.98 -5.49 6.09
C PHE A 110 14.37 -5.84 6.63
N THR A 111 15.33 -4.94 6.42
CA THR A 111 16.62 -5.01 7.12
C THR A 111 16.42 -4.79 8.62
N PRO A 112 17.36 -5.20 9.50
CA PRO A 112 17.22 -4.96 10.95
C PRO A 112 16.99 -3.49 11.33
N LEU A 113 17.61 -2.55 10.61
CA LEU A 113 17.42 -1.12 10.83
C LEU A 113 16.02 -0.65 10.41
N GLN A 114 15.55 -1.08 9.24
CA GLN A 114 14.18 -0.79 8.78
C GLN A 114 13.16 -1.40 9.73
N GLN A 115 13.34 -2.65 10.16
CA GLN A 115 12.43 -3.31 11.09
C GLN A 115 12.34 -2.54 12.41
N ALA A 116 13.47 -2.14 13.00
CA ALA A 116 13.47 -1.39 14.25
C ALA A 116 12.75 -0.04 14.14
N ALA A 117 12.84 0.64 12.99
CA ALA A 117 12.20 1.93 12.78
C ALA A 117 10.71 1.81 12.38
N LEU A 118 10.36 0.81 11.57
CA LEU A 118 9.02 0.68 10.98
C LEU A 118 8.07 -0.16 11.83
N ALA A 119 8.55 -1.13 12.63
CA ALA A 119 7.71 -1.98 13.47
C ALA A 119 6.67 -1.24 14.32
N PRO A 120 7.00 -0.18 15.08
CA PRO A 120 5.99 0.53 15.87
C PRO A 120 4.94 1.23 15.01
N LEU A 121 5.31 1.67 13.81
CA LEU A 121 4.39 2.33 12.88
C LEU A 121 3.50 1.32 12.17
N LEU A 122 4.04 0.17 11.76
CA LEU A 122 3.24 -0.93 11.22
C LEU A 122 2.20 -1.35 12.25
N ALA A 123 2.61 -1.61 13.50
CA ALA A 123 1.69 -1.99 14.58
C ALA A 123 0.64 -0.91 14.93
N ALA A 124 0.94 0.38 14.73
CA ALA A 124 0.02 1.48 15.05
C ALA A 124 -0.96 1.81 13.91
N ASN A 125 -0.61 1.49 12.66
CA ASN A 125 -1.39 1.87 11.48
C ASN A 125 -2.18 0.71 10.88
N TRP A 126 -1.69 -0.53 10.98
CA TRP A 126 -2.46 -1.72 10.60
C TRP A 126 -3.41 -2.11 11.74
N GLN A 127 -4.70 -2.28 11.44
CA GLN A 127 -5.77 -2.59 12.41
C GLN A 127 -6.51 -3.89 12.11
#